data_AF-T0Z9H6-F1
#
_entry.id   AF-T0Z9H6-F1
#
_cell.length_a   1.000
_cell.length_b   1.000
_cell.length_c   1.000
_cell.angle_alpha   90.00
_cell.angle_beta   90.00
_cell.angle_gamma   90.00
#
_symmetry.space_group_name_H-M   'P 1'
#
loop_
_entity.id
_entity.type
_entity.pdbx_description
1 polymer ?
#
loop_
_entity_poly.entity_id
_entity_poly.type
_entity_poly.pdbx_seq_one_letter_code
_entity_poly.pdbx_strand_id
1 'polypeptide(L)'
;MPIQPEDLASVLASYPDRPWVGTVGSHSALDIADGAVQEGFSTIVLGQSGRDAPYRQYYRTHRTASGELRRGCVDEVWSYPRFSDLAAPAEQERMRTRGVLLVPNRALSSYLPLPTIEEALRV
;
A
#
# COMPACT_ATOMS: atom_id res chain seq x y z
N MET A 1 -16.86 12.90 -10.40
CA MET A 1 -16.56 12.22 -11.67
C MET A 1 -15.54 11.15 -11.38
N PRO A 2 -15.79 9.89 -11.78
CA PRO A 2 -14.85 8.80 -11.57
C PRO A 2 -13.51 9.08 -12.26
N ILE A 3 -12.43 8.65 -11.62
CA ILE A 3 -11.07 8.66 -12.15
C ILE A 3 -11.04 7.82 -13.42
N GLN A 4 -10.50 8.37 -14.49
CA GLN A 4 -10.30 7.69 -15.76
C GLN A 4 -8.85 7.20 -15.89
N PRO A 5 -8.56 6.17 -16.71
CA PRO A 5 -7.20 5.68 -16.92
C PRO A 5 -6.20 6.77 -17.35
N GLU A 6 -6.63 7.74 -18.16
CA GLU A 6 -5.82 8.88 -18.59
C GLU A 6 -5.40 9.80 -17.42
N ASP A 7 -6.20 9.88 -16.35
CA ASP A 7 -5.87 10.65 -15.15
C ASP A 7 -4.66 10.03 -14.42
N LEU A 8 -4.44 8.72 -14.57
CA LEU A 8 -3.37 7.97 -13.91
C LEU A 8 -2.10 7.84 -14.76
N ALA A 9 -2.16 8.13 -16.06
CA ALA A 9 -1.00 8.01 -16.94
C ALA A 9 0.16 8.91 -16.50
N SER A 10 -0.14 10.14 -16.06
CA SER A 10 0.88 11.07 -15.54
C SER A 10 1.46 10.63 -14.19
N VAL A 11 0.64 10.00 -13.34
CA VAL A 11 1.07 9.43 -12.06
C VAL A 11 2.04 8.28 -12.30
N LEU A 12 1.65 7.31 -13.13
CA LEU A 12 2.47 6.15 -13.47
C LEU A 12 3.79 6.54 -14.14
N ALA A 13 3.80 7.58 -14.99
CA ALA A 13 5.01 8.06 -15.65
C ALA A 13 6.06 8.62 -14.67
N SER A 14 5.67 8.99 -13.45
CA SER A 14 6.57 9.46 -12.39
C SER A 14 7.07 8.36 -11.46
N TYR A 15 6.53 7.14 -11.58
CA TYR A 15 6.90 6.03 -10.70
C TYR A 15 8.26 5.44 -11.10
N PRO A 16 9.02 4.89 -10.16
CA PRO A 16 10.23 4.14 -10.48
C PRO A 16 9.89 2.85 -11.23
N ASP A 17 10.85 2.31 -11.99
CA ASP A 17 10.72 1.03 -12.71
C ASP A 17 10.25 -0.12 -11.82
N ARG A 18 10.61 -0.05 -10.52
CA ARG A 18 10.19 -1.01 -9.50
C ARG A 18 9.40 -0.29 -8.39
N PRO A 19 8.08 -0.15 -8.54
CA PRO A 19 7.23 0.47 -7.54
C PRO A 19 7.13 -0.38 -6.27
N TRP A 20 6.62 0.22 -5.20
CA TRP A 20 6.25 -0.48 -3.98
C TRP A 20 4.82 -1.02 -4.12
N VAL A 21 4.55 -2.21 -3.60
CA VAL A 21 3.19 -2.75 -3.53
C VAL A 21 2.57 -2.35 -2.19
N GLY A 22 1.55 -1.50 -2.24
CA GLY A 22 0.81 -1.04 -1.08
C GLY A 22 -0.51 -1.76 -0.91
N THR A 23 -0.95 -2.04 0.31
CA THR A 23 -2.31 -2.55 0.57
C THR A 23 -2.83 -2.17 1.95
N VAL A 24 -4.15 -2.09 2.11
CA VAL A 24 -4.80 -1.83 3.40
C VAL A 24 -4.59 -3.01 4.33
N GLY A 25 -4.13 -2.78 5.56
CA GLY A 25 -3.81 -3.79 6.57
C GLY A 25 -5.02 -4.51 7.16
N SER A 26 -5.72 -5.29 6.36
CA SER A 26 -6.85 -6.16 6.72
C SER A 26 -7.16 -7.13 5.56
N HIS A 27 -8.12 -8.04 5.75
CA HIS A 27 -8.56 -9.02 4.75
C HIS A 27 -7.41 -9.89 4.22
N SER A 28 -6.90 -9.58 3.03
CA SER A 28 -5.87 -10.35 2.29
C SER A 28 -4.54 -9.60 2.20
N ALA A 29 -4.30 -8.66 3.14
CA ALA A 29 -3.09 -7.84 3.15
C ALA A 29 -1.81 -8.68 3.16
N LEU A 30 -1.79 -9.77 3.95
CA LEU A 30 -0.63 -10.64 4.06
C LEU A 30 -0.41 -11.48 2.80
N ASP A 31 -1.48 -11.97 2.17
CA ASP A 31 -1.38 -12.73 0.91
C ASP A 31 -0.83 -11.85 -0.22
N ILE A 32 -1.32 -10.61 -0.32
CA ILE A 32 -0.82 -9.61 -1.27
C ILE A 32 0.66 -9.30 -1.00
N ALA A 33 1.01 -9.06 0.26
CA ALA A 33 2.37 -8.71 0.63
C ALA A 33 3.34 -9.88 0.43
N ASP A 34 2.94 -11.11 0.77
CA ASP A 34 3.75 -12.31 0.57
C ASP A 34 4.02 -12.57 -0.92
N GLY A 35 2.97 -12.53 -1.76
CA GLY A 35 3.14 -12.64 -3.21
C GLY A 35 4.04 -11.55 -3.79
N ALA A 36 3.86 -10.29 -3.37
CA ALA A 36 4.67 -9.18 -3.84
C ALA A 36 6.15 -9.34 -3.47
N VAL A 37 6.45 -9.73 -2.22
CA VAL A 37 7.83 -9.93 -1.76
C VAL A 37 8.49 -11.13 -2.46
N GLN A 38 7.74 -12.20 -2.78
CA GLN A 38 8.26 -13.34 -3.54
C GLN A 38 8.65 -12.95 -4.98
N GLU A 39 7.89 -12.06 -5.61
CA GLU A 39 8.23 -11.45 -6.90
C GLU A 39 9.31 -10.33 -6.76
N GLY A 40 9.80 -10.12 -5.55
CA GLY A 40 10.87 -9.20 -5.20
C GLY A 40 10.44 -7.75 -4.98
N PHE A 41 9.16 -7.41 -5.11
CA PHE A 41 8.68 -6.07 -4.81
C PHE A 41 8.84 -5.74 -3.32
N SER A 42 9.06 -4.46 -3.04
CA SER A 42 9.00 -3.96 -1.67
C SER A 42 7.56 -3.68 -1.28
N THR A 43 7.18 -3.96 -0.03
CA THR A 43 5.77 -3.89 0.40
C THR A 43 5.49 -2.85 1.46
N ILE A 44 4.30 -2.25 1.39
CA ILE A 44 3.78 -1.33 2.40
C ILE A 44 2.40 -1.80 2.84
N VAL A 45 2.23 -1.99 4.15
CA VAL A 45 0.91 -2.19 4.74
C VAL A 45 0.41 -0.87 5.32
N LEU A 46 -0.73 -0.40 4.83
CA LEU A 46 -1.44 0.78 5.30
C LEU A 46 -2.34 0.37 6.47
N GLY A 47 -1.82 0.47 7.69
CA GLY A 47 -2.49 0.02 8.91
C GLY A 47 -3.27 1.13 9.62
N GLN A 48 -4.23 0.72 10.45
CA GLN A 48 -4.85 1.64 11.41
C GLN A 48 -4.09 1.56 12.74
N SER A 49 -3.86 2.71 13.38
CA SER A 49 -3.22 2.81 14.69
C SER A 49 -3.88 1.89 15.71
N GLY A 50 -3.09 1.04 16.35
CA GLY A 50 -3.55 0.05 17.33
C GLY A 50 -3.94 -1.31 16.73
N ARG A 51 -3.92 -1.45 15.40
CA ARG A 51 -4.15 -2.72 14.67
C ARG A 51 -2.99 -3.09 13.75
N ASP A 52 -1.93 -2.29 13.78
CA ASP A 52 -0.78 -2.33 12.90
C ASP A 52 0.40 -3.14 13.48
N ALA A 53 0.38 -3.40 14.78
CA ALA A 53 1.44 -4.14 15.49
C ALA A 53 1.78 -5.50 14.87
N PRO A 54 0.81 -6.35 14.44
CA PRO A 54 1.15 -7.63 13.84
C PRO A 54 2.02 -7.50 12.59
N TYR A 55 1.71 -6.53 11.71
CA TYR A 55 2.47 -6.28 10.49
C TYR A 55 3.88 -5.76 10.79
N ARG A 56 4.01 -4.89 11.80
CA ARG A 56 5.30 -4.31 12.21
C ARG A 56 6.23 -5.27 12.94
N GLN A 57 5.67 -6.26 13.64
CA GLN A 57 6.42 -7.13 14.54
C GLN A 57 6.59 -8.53 13.96
N TYR A 58 5.49 -9.21 13.65
CA TYR A 58 5.50 -10.64 13.31
C TYR A 58 5.70 -10.88 11.82
N TYR A 59 5.19 -9.98 10.97
CA TYR A 59 5.28 -10.12 9.50
C TYR A 59 6.35 -9.23 8.87
N ARG A 60 7.16 -8.54 9.69
CA ARG A 60 8.23 -7.68 9.21
C ARG A 60 9.21 -8.46 8.34
N THR A 61 9.53 -7.91 7.18
CA THR A 61 10.52 -8.50 6.28
C THR A 61 11.91 -8.44 6.90
N HIS A 62 12.61 -9.56 6.85
CA HIS A 62 14.03 -9.66 7.17
C HIS A 62 14.75 -10.17 5.94
N ARG A 63 15.77 -9.41 5.51
CA ARG A 63 16.63 -9.76 4.38
C ARG A 63 18.05 -10.04 4.85
N THR A 64 18.79 -10.83 4.10
CA THR A 64 20.23 -11.01 4.30
C THR A 64 20.99 -9.73 3.97
N ALA A 65 22.30 -9.69 4.26
CA ALA A 65 23.15 -8.57 3.84
C ALA A 65 23.23 -8.43 2.30
N SER A 66 23.01 -9.51 1.56
CA SER A 66 22.92 -9.50 0.08
C SER A 66 21.54 -9.07 -0.45
N GLY A 67 20.56 -8.82 0.42
CA GLY A 67 19.21 -8.40 0.04
C GLY A 67 18.20 -9.53 -0.20
N GLU A 68 18.61 -10.79 -0.04
CA GLU A 68 17.76 -11.96 -0.23
C GLU A 68 16.72 -12.08 0.89
N LEU A 69 15.50 -12.46 0.53
CA LEU A 69 14.42 -12.66 1.48
C LEU A 69 14.75 -13.82 2.43
N ARG A 70 14.71 -13.57 3.74
CA ARG A 70 14.88 -14.60 4.78
C ARG A 70 13.55 -15.03 5.40
N ARG A 71 12.69 -14.06 5.76
CA ARG A 71 11.34 -14.28 6.31
C ARG A 71 10.54 -12.98 6.32
N GLY A 72 9.23 -13.10 6.54
CA GLY A 72 8.31 -11.98 6.60
C GLY A 72 7.97 -11.45 5.22
N CYS A 73 6.97 -10.58 5.15
CA CYS A 73 6.45 -10.08 3.89
C CYS A 73 6.09 -8.59 3.91
N VAL A 74 6.30 -7.90 5.04
CA VAL A 74 5.99 -6.48 5.22
C VAL A 74 7.27 -5.68 5.42
N ASP A 75 7.71 -4.94 4.40
CA ASP A 75 8.90 -4.08 4.50
C ASP A 75 8.60 -2.81 5.31
N GLU A 76 7.45 -2.17 5.06
CA GLU A 76 7.01 -0.97 5.78
C GLU A 76 5.55 -1.03 6.23
N VAL A 77 5.27 -0.28 7.32
CA VAL A 77 3.89 -0.08 7.80
C VAL A 77 3.64 1.39 8.06
N TRP A 78 2.70 1.96 7.32
CA TRP A 78 2.23 3.33 7.52
C TRP A 78 0.95 3.30 8.33
N SER A 79 0.94 3.98 9.46
CA SER A 79 -0.18 3.90 10.41
C SER A 79 -0.99 5.18 10.40
N TYR A 80 -2.30 5.00 10.30
CA TYR A 80 -3.27 6.07 10.22
C TYR A 80 -4.19 6.04 11.43
N PRO A 81 -4.52 7.21 12.03
CA PRO A 81 -5.57 7.28 13.05
C PRO A 81 -6.89 6.71 12.53
N ARG A 82 -7.24 7.04 11.29
CA ARG A 82 -8.44 6.54 10.60
C ARG A 82 -8.09 6.17 9.15
N PHE A 83 -8.74 5.14 8.61
CA PHE A 83 -8.56 4.76 7.21
C PHE A 83 -9.00 5.85 6.22
N SER A 84 -9.94 6.72 6.59
CA SER A 84 -10.32 7.90 5.81
C SER A 84 -9.13 8.83 5.49
N ASP A 85 -8.11 8.81 6.34
CA ASP A 85 -6.94 9.68 6.20
C ASP A 85 -6.07 9.26 4.99
N LEU A 86 -6.25 8.05 4.46
CA LEU A 86 -5.61 7.59 3.21
C LEU A 86 -5.97 8.44 2.00
N ALA A 87 -7.17 9.01 1.98
CA ALA A 87 -7.61 9.87 0.88
C ALA A 87 -7.10 11.31 1.01
N ALA A 88 -6.42 11.66 2.12
CA ALA A 88 -5.89 13.00 2.31
C ALA A 88 -4.85 13.35 1.21
N PRO A 89 -4.86 14.58 0.67
CA PRO A 89 -3.95 14.96 -0.40
C PRO A 89 -2.46 14.71 -0.10
N ALA A 90 -2.05 14.96 1.15
CA ALA A 90 -0.66 14.74 1.58
C ALA A 90 -0.27 13.25 1.57
N GLU A 91 -1.19 12.36 1.91
CA GLU A 91 -0.92 10.91 1.92
C GLU A 91 -0.93 10.32 0.52
N GLN A 92 -1.81 10.83 -0.35
CA GLN A 92 -1.75 10.48 -1.77
C GLN A 92 -0.45 10.96 -2.43
N GLU A 93 0.00 12.17 -2.10
CA GLU A 93 1.29 12.68 -2.59
C GLU A 93 2.46 11.85 -2.09
N ARG A 94 2.43 11.45 -0.82
CA ARG A 94 3.42 10.54 -0.23
C ARG A 94 3.43 9.19 -0.94
N MET A 95 2.27 8.61 -1.23
CA MET A 95 2.15 7.36 -2.00
C MET A 95 2.74 7.51 -3.40
N ARG A 96 2.40 8.59 -4.12
CA ARG A 96 2.93 8.85 -5.46
C ARG A 96 4.43 9.08 -5.48
N THR A 97 4.94 9.92 -4.59
CA THR A 97 6.38 10.20 -4.46
C THR A 97 7.17 8.93 -4.15
N ARG A 98 6.59 8.03 -3.35
CA ARG A 98 7.20 6.73 -3.03
C ARG A 98 7.06 5.73 -4.19
N GLY A 99 6.17 5.96 -5.14
CA GLY A 99 5.83 5.02 -6.21
C GLY A 99 5.05 3.82 -5.70
N VAL A 100 4.00 4.04 -4.90
CA VAL A 100 3.18 2.97 -4.33
C VAL A 100 2.07 2.61 -5.31
N LEU A 101 2.10 1.38 -5.82
CA LEU A 101 0.99 0.76 -6.52
C LEU A 101 0.05 0.14 -5.49
N LEU A 102 -1.12 0.77 -5.30
CA LEU A 102 -2.10 0.32 -4.32
C LEU A 102 -2.90 -0.88 -4.86
N VAL A 103 -2.71 -2.05 -4.25
CA VAL A 103 -3.52 -3.24 -4.54
C VAL A 103 -4.73 -3.26 -3.61
N PRO A 104 -5.95 -3.05 -4.13
CA PRO A 104 -7.14 -3.00 -3.33
C PRO A 104 -7.47 -4.40 -2.77
N ASN A 105 -7.92 -4.43 -1.52
CA ASN A 105 -8.58 -5.59 -0.94
C ASN A 105 -9.95 -5.15 -0.39
N ARG A 106 -10.78 -6.12 0.06
CA ARG A 106 -12.14 -5.84 0.53
C ARG A 106 -12.21 -4.80 1.66
N ALA A 107 -11.15 -4.68 2.47
CA ALA A 107 -11.14 -3.72 3.56
C ALA A 107 -11.11 -2.28 3.07
N LEU A 108 -10.51 -2.01 1.90
CA LEU A 108 -10.48 -0.67 1.31
C LEU A 108 -11.90 -0.14 1.09
N SER A 109 -12.76 -0.89 0.41
CA SER A 109 -14.17 -0.49 0.17
C SER A 109 -15.07 -0.62 1.39
N SER A 110 -14.61 -1.30 2.45
CA SER A 110 -15.32 -1.35 3.73
C SER A 110 -15.01 -0.15 4.61
N TYR A 111 -13.84 0.46 4.46
CA TYR A 111 -13.38 1.60 5.27
C TYR A 111 -13.42 2.95 4.56
N LEU A 112 -13.41 2.95 3.23
CA LEU A 112 -13.59 4.13 2.40
C LEU A 112 -14.92 4.03 1.65
N PRO A 113 -15.72 5.11 1.61
CA PRO A 113 -16.87 5.18 0.73
C PRO A 113 -16.45 4.97 -0.74
N LEU A 114 -17.29 4.26 -1.51
CA LEU A 114 -17.05 4.06 -2.95
C LEU A 114 -16.79 5.37 -3.71
N PRO A 115 -17.53 6.48 -3.47
CA PRO A 115 -17.22 7.75 -4.14
C PRO A 115 -15.81 8.27 -3.83
N THR A 116 -15.29 8.04 -2.62
CA THR A 116 -13.92 8.42 -2.27
C THR A 116 -12.91 7.61 -3.08
N ILE A 117 -13.16 6.31 -3.25
CA ILE A 117 -12.30 5.42 -4.03
C ILE A 117 -12.34 5.82 -5.51
N GLU A 118 -13.52 6.02 -6.05
CA GLU A 118 -13.73 6.29 -7.48
C GLU A 118 -13.30 7.70 -7.88
N GLU A 119 -13.35 8.70 -7.00
CA GLU A 119 -13.16 10.10 -7.39
C GLU A 119 -11.92 10.77 -6.78
N ALA A 120 -11.43 10.25 -5.65
CA ALA A 120 -10.38 10.90 -4.87
C ALA A 120 -9.03 10.17 -4.87
N LEU A 121 -8.98 8.83 -4.91
CA LEU A 121 -7.74 8.05 -4.82
C LEU A 121 -6.98 7.98 -6.15
N ARG A 122 -6.05 8.93 -6.38
CA ARG A 122 -5.17 8.97 -7.56
C ARG A 122 -3.77 8.44 -7.22
N VAL A 123 -3.64 7.11 -7.08
CA VAL A 123 -2.40 6.41 -6.67
C VAL A 123 -2.24 5.08 -7.41
#